data_AF-A0A610MYU5-F1
#
_entry.id   AF-A0A610MYU5-F1
#
_cell.length_a   1.000
_cell.length_b   1.000
_cell.length_c   1.000
_cell.angle_alpha   90.00
_cell.angle_beta   90.00
_cell.angle_gamma   90.00
#
_symmetry.space_group_name_H-M   'P 1'
#
loop_
_entity.id
_entity.type
_entity.pdbx_description
1 polymer ?
#
loop_
_entity_poly.entity_id
_entity_poly.type
_entity_poly.pdbx_seq_one_letter_code
_entity_poly.pdbx_strand_id
1 'polypeptide(L)'
;LAHHDAGQLAVIAAKLNCAPDVHAIKEALALALPSVQNQMENLAVDMGYTPGVLALFYKVAIGSGVAPLVIFMGVGAMTDFGPLLANPRTLLLGAAAQFGIFATVLGALTLNYFGLISFTLPQAAAIGIIGGADGPTAIYLSGKLAPELLGA
;
A
#
# COMPACT_ATOMS: atom_id res chain seq x y z
N LEU A 1 16.69 3.61 15.58
CA LEU A 1 17.41 4.86 15.91
C LEU A 1 18.90 4.53 15.98
N ALA A 2 19.76 5.38 15.39
CA ALA A 2 21.22 5.33 15.38
C ALA A 2 21.93 4.58 14.21
N HIS A 3 21.59 4.96 12.97
CA HIS A 3 22.53 4.89 11.83
C HIS A 3 22.41 6.20 11.03
N HIS A 4 22.77 7.33 11.65
CA HIS A 4 22.89 8.63 10.97
C HIS A 4 24.37 8.90 10.68
N ASP A 5 25.03 7.96 10.00
CA ASP A 5 26.39 8.19 9.54
C ASP A 5 26.34 9.23 8.43
N ALA A 6 26.88 10.41 8.72
CA ALA A 6 26.92 11.54 7.79
C ALA A 6 27.62 11.16 6.48
N GLY A 7 28.61 10.27 6.53
CA GLY A 7 29.31 9.78 5.33
C GLY A 7 28.40 8.95 4.43
N GLN A 8 27.62 8.03 5.01
CA GLN A 8 26.70 7.17 4.26
C GLN A 8 25.53 7.96 3.67
N LEU A 9 24.97 8.91 4.44
CA LEU A 9 23.92 9.81 3.94
C LEU A 9 24.40 10.67 2.78
N ALA A 10 25.65 11.16 2.83
CA ALA A 10 26.24 11.91 1.72
C ALA A 10 26.38 11.05 0.44
N VAL A 11 26.78 9.78 0.58
CA VAL A 11 26.86 8.85 -0.57
C VAL A 11 25.48 8.60 -1.18
N ILE A 12 24.47 8.35 -0.34
CA ILE A 12 23.08 8.13 -0.78
C ILE A 12 22.53 9.36 -1.50
N ALA A 13 22.70 10.54 -0.89
CA ALA A 13 22.22 11.80 -1.44
C ALA A 13 22.90 12.17 -2.76
N ALA A 14 24.20 11.91 -2.89
CA ALA A 14 24.94 12.10 -4.14
C ALA A 14 24.42 11.20 -5.27
N LYS A 15 24.06 9.94 -4.97
CA LYS A 15 23.46 9.02 -5.96
C LYS A 15 22.04 9.43 -6.36
N LEU A 16 21.28 10.00 -5.44
CA LEU A 16 19.92 10.48 -5.68
C LEU A 16 19.83 11.93 -6.17
N ASN A 17 20.97 12.64 -6.28
CA ASN A 17 21.04 14.06 -6.61
C ASN A 17 20.14 14.94 -5.72
N CYS A 18 20.13 14.68 -4.41
CA CYS A 18 19.32 15.41 -3.43
C CYS A 18 20.18 15.91 -2.25
N ALA A 19 19.56 16.64 -1.33
CA ALA A 19 20.23 17.06 -0.10
C ALA A 19 20.53 15.85 0.81
N PRO A 20 21.65 15.85 1.56
CA PRO A 20 21.99 14.80 2.53
C PRO A 20 21.17 14.91 3.81
N ASP A 21 19.85 14.89 3.65
CA ASP A 21 18.85 14.95 4.70
C ASP A 21 17.89 13.76 4.58
N VAL A 22 17.43 13.23 5.72
CA VAL A 22 16.61 12.02 5.77
C VAL A 22 15.25 12.23 5.10
N HIS A 23 14.63 13.41 5.25
CA HIS A 23 13.35 13.70 4.62
C HIS A 23 13.53 13.90 3.12
N ALA A 24 14.53 14.69 2.72
CA ALA A 24 14.84 14.90 1.30
C ALA A 24 15.16 13.58 0.56
N ILE A 25 15.93 12.68 1.19
CA ILE A 25 16.23 11.35 0.63
C ILE A 25 14.96 10.52 0.46
N LYS A 26 14.04 10.53 1.43
CA LYS A 26 12.77 9.79 1.33
C LYS A 26 11.91 10.29 0.18
N GLU A 27 11.78 11.61 0.04
CA GLU A 27 11.02 12.22 -1.06
C GLU A 27 11.66 11.92 -2.41
N ALA A 28 12.99 12.08 -2.52
CA ALA A 28 13.73 11.76 -3.74
C ALA A 28 13.60 10.28 -4.12
N LEU A 29 13.67 9.38 -3.13
CA LEU A 29 13.52 7.95 -3.35
C LEU A 29 12.09 7.58 -3.79
N ALA A 30 11.06 8.21 -3.21
CA ALA A 30 9.67 7.99 -3.58
C ALA A 30 9.36 8.39 -5.04
N LEU A 31 10.05 9.40 -5.55
CA LEU A 31 9.93 9.87 -6.94
C LEU A 31 10.88 9.14 -7.91
N ALA A 32 11.84 8.38 -7.40
CA ALA A 32 12.81 7.65 -8.21
C ALA A 32 12.19 6.44 -8.92
N LEU A 33 12.80 6.05 -10.05
CA LEU A 33 12.40 4.83 -10.76
C LEU A 33 12.60 3.58 -9.88
N PRO A 34 11.79 2.53 -10.03
CA PRO A 34 11.95 1.29 -9.26
C PRO A 34 13.33 0.64 -9.42
N SER A 35 13.95 0.76 -10.59
CA SER A 35 15.32 0.28 -10.82
C SER A 35 16.34 1.03 -9.98
N VAL A 36 16.19 2.36 -9.83
CA VAL A 36 17.04 3.20 -8.98
C VAL A 36 16.82 2.84 -7.51
N GLN A 37 15.58 2.67 -7.07
CA GLN A 37 15.29 2.24 -5.69
C GLN A 37 15.97 0.91 -5.35
N ASN A 38 15.87 -0.10 -6.23
CA ASN A 38 16.55 -1.38 -6.03
C ASN A 38 18.09 -1.24 -6.00
N GLN A 39 18.67 -0.36 -6.81
CA GLN A 39 20.11 -0.07 -6.75
C GLN A 39 20.51 0.56 -5.42
N MET A 40 19.68 1.45 -4.87
CA MET A 40 19.92 2.05 -3.55
C MET A 40 19.79 1.02 -2.42
N GLU A 41 18.85 0.07 -2.52
CA GLU A 41 18.76 -1.05 -1.58
C GLU A 41 20.02 -1.93 -1.63
N ASN A 42 20.52 -2.25 -2.82
CA ASN A 42 21.76 -3.03 -2.99
C ASN A 42 22.97 -2.29 -2.40
N LEU A 43 23.06 -0.97 -2.62
CA LEU A 43 24.12 -0.14 -2.04
C LEU A 43 24.07 -0.17 -0.50
N ALA A 44 22.88 -0.16 0.10
CA ALA A 44 22.75 -0.31 1.55
C ALA A 44 23.23 -1.69 2.04
N VAL A 45 23.00 -2.74 1.26
CA VAL A 45 23.55 -4.09 1.54
C VAL A 45 25.07 -4.11 1.45
N ASP A 46 25.65 -3.45 0.46
CA ASP A 46 27.11 -3.32 0.32
C ASP A 46 27.75 -2.55 1.51
N MET A 47 26.99 -1.68 2.17
CA MET A 47 27.39 -1.00 3.41
C MET A 47 27.25 -1.88 4.67
N GLY A 48 26.84 -3.14 4.53
CA GLY A 48 26.68 -4.10 5.62
C GLY A 48 25.29 -4.14 6.27
N TYR A 49 24.31 -3.41 5.72
CA TYR A 49 22.94 -3.45 6.23
C TYR A 49 22.14 -4.60 5.64
N THR A 50 21.48 -5.40 6.49
CA THR A 50 20.60 -6.49 6.04
C THR A 50 19.14 -6.10 6.22
N PRO A 51 18.25 -6.40 5.25
CA PRO A 51 16.81 -6.19 5.42
C PRO A 51 16.27 -6.95 6.64
N GLY A 52 15.41 -6.30 7.42
CA GLY A 52 14.72 -6.96 8.53
C GLY A 52 13.79 -8.08 8.05
N VAL A 53 13.54 -9.08 8.91
CA VAL A 53 12.72 -10.25 8.56
C VAL A 53 11.31 -9.86 8.10
N LEU A 54 10.66 -8.88 8.76
CA LEU A 54 9.35 -8.40 8.37
C LEU A 54 9.37 -7.67 7.00
N ALA A 55 10.47 -6.99 6.66
CA ALA A 55 10.65 -6.37 5.36
C ALA A 55 10.74 -7.41 4.24
N LEU A 56 11.40 -8.55 4.51
CA LEU A 56 11.45 -9.68 3.57
C LEU A 56 10.06 -10.29 3.36
N PHE A 57 9.30 -10.53 4.43
CA PHE A 57 7.92 -11.00 4.31
C PHE A 57 7.04 -10.03 3.53
N TYR A 58 7.14 -8.73 3.82
CA TYR A 58 6.41 -7.72 3.07
C TYR A 58 6.77 -7.77 1.57
N LYS A 59 8.07 -7.73 1.23
CA LYS A 59 8.55 -7.70 -0.16
C LYS A 59 8.09 -8.94 -0.96
N VAL A 60 8.20 -10.13 -0.36
CA VAL A 60 7.89 -11.40 -1.05
C VAL A 60 6.39 -11.69 -1.07
N ALA A 61 5.70 -11.51 0.05
CA ALA A 61 4.32 -11.98 0.21
C ALA A 61 3.29 -10.92 -0.21
N ILE A 62 3.42 -9.69 0.31
CA ILE A 62 2.41 -8.63 0.15
C ILE A 62 2.74 -7.73 -1.05
N GLY A 63 3.97 -7.21 -1.14
CA GLY A 63 4.40 -6.30 -2.20
C GLY A 63 4.37 -6.92 -3.60
N SER A 64 4.59 -8.23 -3.70
CA SER A 64 4.38 -8.99 -4.94
C SER A 64 2.90 -9.13 -5.32
N GLY A 65 2.00 -9.03 -4.34
CA GLY A 65 0.56 -9.29 -4.48
C GLY A 65 0.16 -10.76 -4.31
N VAL A 66 1.09 -11.68 -4.06
CA VAL A 66 0.79 -13.12 -4.01
C VAL A 66 -0.07 -13.49 -2.80
N ALA A 67 0.31 -13.04 -1.60
CA ALA A 67 -0.39 -13.40 -0.37
C ALA A 67 -1.88 -13.00 -0.36
N PRO A 68 -2.27 -11.74 -0.65
CA PRO A 68 -3.70 -11.38 -0.65
C PRO A 68 -4.51 -12.19 -1.67
N LEU A 69 -3.94 -12.51 -2.83
CA LEU A 69 -4.63 -13.32 -3.85
C LEU A 69 -4.81 -14.78 -3.41
N VAL A 70 -3.81 -15.38 -2.77
CA VAL A 70 -3.92 -16.74 -2.22
C VAL A 70 -4.96 -16.80 -1.09
N ILE A 71 -4.98 -15.78 -0.22
CA ILE A 71 -6.01 -15.68 0.84
C ILE A 71 -7.40 -15.53 0.21
N PHE A 72 -7.54 -14.66 -0.81
CA PHE A 72 -8.81 -14.46 -1.51
C PHE A 72 -9.30 -15.73 -2.23
N MET A 73 -8.39 -16.51 -2.81
CA MET A 73 -8.70 -17.84 -3.34
C MET A 73 -9.26 -18.77 -2.25
N GLY A 74 -8.67 -18.75 -1.05
CA GLY A 74 -9.17 -19.50 0.10
C GLY A 74 -10.57 -19.07 0.54
N VAL A 75 -10.86 -17.76 0.57
CA VAL A 75 -12.21 -17.23 0.84
C VAL A 75 -13.21 -17.76 -0.20
N GLY A 76 -12.85 -17.71 -1.49
CA GLY A 76 -13.69 -18.26 -2.56
C GLY A 76 -13.96 -19.76 -2.40
N ALA A 77 -12.96 -20.54 -2.00
CA ALA A 77 -13.11 -21.98 -1.74
C ALA A 77 -14.01 -22.30 -0.53
N MET A 78 -14.12 -21.39 0.44
CA MET A 78 -14.97 -21.54 1.62
C MET A 78 -16.37 -20.91 1.45
N THR A 79 -16.65 -20.24 0.32
CA THR A 79 -17.91 -19.54 0.09
C THR A 79 -18.99 -20.49 -0.43
N ASP A 80 -20.12 -20.60 0.27
CA ASP A 80 -21.29 -21.33 -0.19
C ASP A 80 -22.17 -20.46 -1.11
N PHE A 81 -22.35 -20.89 -2.35
CA PHE A 81 -23.17 -20.20 -3.34
C PHE A 81 -24.65 -20.64 -3.32
N GLY A 82 -25.03 -21.68 -2.57
CA GLY A 82 -26.39 -22.20 -2.51
C GLY A 82 -27.45 -21.14 -2.18
N PRO A 83 -27.28 -20.34 -1.11
CA PRO A 83 -28.20 -19.26 -0.76
C PRO A 83 -28.28 -18.15 -1.82
N LEU A 84 -27.15 -17.84 -2.47
CA LEU A 84 -27.08 -16.82 -3.51
C LEU A 84 -27.84 -17.23 -4.78
N LEU A 85 -27.67 -18.49 -5.18
CA LEU A 85 -28.34 -19.06 -6.36
C LEU A 85 -29.83 -19.27 -6.11
N ALA A 86 -30.24 -19.60 -4.88
CA ALA A 86 -31.64 -19.80 -4.51
C ALA A 86 -32.47 -18.51 -4.57
N ASN A 87 -31.86 -17.35 -4.28
CA ASN A 87 -32.52 -16.05 -4.43
C ASN A 87 -31.58 -15.01 -5.07
N PRO A 88 -31.51 -14.95 -6.41
CA PRO A 88 -30.61 -14.05 -7.12
C PRO A 88 -30.85 -12.56 -6.84
N ARG A 89 -32.03 -12.18 -6.32
CA ARG A 89 -32.31 -10.78 -5.94
C ARG A 89 -31.39 -10.30 -4.81
N THR A 90 -30.82 -11.21 -4.03
CA THR A 90 -29.82 -10.87 -3.00
C THR A 90 -28.53 -10.28 -3.57
N LEU A 91 -28.21 -10.54 -4.85
CA LEU A 91 -27.09 -9.89 -5.55
C LEU A 91 -27.26 -8.36 -5.59
N LEU A 92 -28.49 -7.85 -5.66
CA LEU A 92 -28.76 -6.41 -5.66
C LEU A 92 -28.44 -5.77 -4.31
N LEU A 93 -28.61 -6.50 -3.21
CA LEU A 93 -28.18 -6.03 -1.89
C LEU A 93 -26.65 -5.96 -1.82
N GLY A 94 -25.95 -6.93 -2.42
CA GLY A 94 -24.50 -6.89 -2.57
C GLY A 94 -24.03 -5.68 -3.39
N ALA A 95 -24.72 -5.35 -4.48
CA ALA A 95 -24.43 -4.16 -5.27
C ALA A 95 -24.64 -2.85 -4.47
N ALA A 96 -25.71 -2.78 -3.68
CA ALA A 96 -25.96 -1.63 -2.80
C ALA A 96 -24.91 -1.51 -1.68
N ALA A 97 -24.39 -2.62 -1.16
CA ALA A 97 -23.33 -2.62 -0.15
C ALA A 97 -22.03 -1.95 -0.65
N GLN A 98 -21.74 -2.04 -1.95
CA GLN A 98 -20.57 -1.39 -2.57
C GLN A 98 -20.68 0.14 -2.61
N PHE A 99 -21.87 0.72 -2.38
CA PHE A 99 -22.01 2.17 -2.25
C PHE A 99 -21.17 2.73 -1.09
N GLY A 100 -20.94 1.92 -0.05
CA GLY A 100 -20.07 2.28 1.07
C GLY A 100 -18.65 2.66 0.62
N ILE A 101 -18.12 1.99 -0.41
CA ILE A 101 -16.80 2.32 -0.97
C ILE A 101 -16.80 3.74 -1.54
N PHE A 102 -17.77 4.05 -2.39
CA PHE A 102 -17.84 5.36 -3.05
C PHE A 102 -18.10 6.48 -2.04
N ALA A 103 -18.96 6.24 -1.04
CA ALA A 103 -19.21 7.20 0.03
C ALA A 103 -17.92 7.51 0.82
N THR A 104 -17.13 6.48 1.15
CA THR A 104 -15.85 6.66 1.86
C THR A 104 -14.81 7.39 1.00
N VAL A 105 -14.70 7.10 -0.31
CA VAL A 105 -13.81 7.84 -1.22
C VAL A 105 -14.20 9.32 -1.28
N LEU A 106 -15.49 9.61 -1.47
CA LEU A 106 -16.00 11.00 -1.51
C LEU A 106 -15.76 11.70 -0.17
N GLY A 107 -15.93 11.01 0.95
CA GLY A 107 -15.61 11.53 2.28
C GLY A 107 -14.14 11.91 2.42
N ALA A 108 -13.22 11.02 2.01
CA ALA A 108 -11.78 11.27 2.05
C ALA A 108 -11.37 12.46 1.15
N LEU A 109 -11.92 12.55 -0.06
CA LEU A 109 -11.68 13.69 -0.96
C LEU A 109 -12.28 14.99 -0.41
N THR A 110 -13.41 14.92 0.28
CA THR A 110 -14.05 16.07 0.93
C THR A 110 -13.22 16.57 2.10
N LEU A 111 -12.63 15.68 2.91
CA LEU A 111 -11.68 16.04 3.97
C LEU A 111 -10.43 16.76 3.42
N ASN A 112 -9.95 16.32 2.25
CA ASN A 112 -8.88 16.99 1.53
C ASN A 112 -9.32 18.37 1.01
N TYR A 113 -10.53 18.48 0.45
CA TYR A 113 -11.08 19.75 -0.04
C TYR A 113 -11.23 20.81 1.07
N PHE A 114 -11.68 20.40 2.27
CA PHE A 114 -11.77 21.30 3.43
C PHE A 114 -10.41 21.58 4.10
N GLY A 115 -9.32 21.01 3.59
CA GLY A 115 -7.96 21.25 4.11
C GLY A 115 -7.71 20.67 5.50
N LEU A 116 -8.53 19.71 5.96
CA LEU A 116 -8.37 19.08 7.27
C LEU A 116 -7.23 18.06 7.26
N ILE A 117 -7.24 17.18 6.26
CA ILE A 117 -6.24 16.12 6.06
C ILE A 117 -6.00 15.98 4.56
N SER A 118 -4.73 16.00 4.14
CA SER A 118 -4.41 15.88 2.73
C SER A 118 -4.42 14.41 2.30
N PHE A 119 -5.35 14.06 1.42
CA PHE A 119 -5.42 12.75 0.77
C PHE A 119 -5.27 12.91 -0.73
N THR A 120 -4.30 12.22 -1.30
CA THR A 120 -4.23 12.05 -2.76
C THR A 120 -5.36 11.13 -3.24
N LEU A 121 -5.69 11.17 -4.53
CA LEU A 121 -6.72 10.29 -5.08
C LEU A 121 -6.40 8.78 -4.89
N PRO A 122 -5.16 8.29 -5.11
CA PRO A 122 -4.81 6.90 -4.82
C PRO A 122 -4.99 6.50 -3.35
N GLN A 123 -4.64 7.40 -2.42
CA GLN A 123 -4.84 7.18 -0.98
C GLN A 123 -6.32 7.16 -0.61
N ALA A 124 -7.10 8.12 -1.12
CA ALA A 124 -8.56 8.13 -0.92
C ALA A 124 -9.22 6.87 -1.47
N ALA A 125 -8.77 6.36 -2.62
CA ALA A 125 -9.24 5.10 -3.20
C ALA A 125 -8.89 3.89 -2.33
N ALA A 126 -7.67 3.83 -1.78
CA ALA A 126 -7.26 2.77 -0.86
C ALA A 126 -8.12 2.76 0.43
N ILE A 127 -8.39 3.93 1.01
CA ILE A 127 -9.28 4.10 2.18
C ILE A 127 -10.71 3.68 1.82
N GLY A 128 -11.16 4.02 0.61
CA GLY A 128 -12.48 3.69 0.10
C GLY A 128 -12.83 2.21 0.20
N ILE A 129 -11.90 1.32 -0.17
CA ILE A 129 -12.16 -0.14 -0.21
C ILE A 129 -12.54 -0.72 1.15
N ILE A 130 -12.18 -0.07 2.26
CA ILE A 130 -12.63 -0.46 3.61
C ILE A 130 -14.16 -0.52 3.68
N GLY A 131 -14.86 0.36 2.95
CA GLY A 131 -16.33 0.35 2.85
C GLY A 131 -16.92 -0.91 2.21
N GLY A 132 -16.12 -1.71 1.52
CA GLY A 132 -16.52 -3.01 0.95
C GLY A 132 -16.41 -4.17 1.93
N ALA A 133 -15.81 -3.96 3.11
CA ALA A 133 -15.61 -4.95 4.17
C ALA A 133 -14.90 -6.26 3.74
N ASP A 134 -14.10 -6.20 2.66
CA ASP A 134 -13.33 -7.33 2.13
C ASP A 134 -11.83 -7.11 2.39
N GLY A 135 -11.32 -7.74 3.45
CA GLY A 135 -9.94 -7.57 3.93
C GLY A 135 -8.86 -7.92 2.91
N PRO A 136 -8.86 -9.12 2.28
CA PRO A 136 -7.89 -9.49 1.26
C PRO A 136 -7.84 -8.51 0.09
N THR A 137 -9.00 -8.02 -0.37
CA THR A 137 -9.09 -7.03 -1.45
C THR A 137 -8.62 -5.65 -1.01
N ALA A 138 -8.92 -5.23 0.23
CA ALA A 138 -8.41 -3.99 0.81
C ALA A 138 -6.87 -4.00 0.90
N ILE A 139 -6.29 -5.10 1.37
CA ILE A 139 -4.84 -5.30 1.43
C ILE A 139 -4.23 -5.26 0.02
N TYR A 140 -4.85 -5.93 -0.94
CA TYR A 140 -4.38 -5.95 -2.33
C TYR A 140 -4.38 -4.55 -2.95
N LEU A 141 -5.49 -3.81 -2.82
CA LEU A 141 -5.62 -2.50 -3.45
C LEU A 141 -4.74 -1.46 -2.77
N SER A 142 -4.72 -1.43 -1.43
CA SER A 142 -3.84 -0.53 -0.68
C SER A 142 -2.36 -0.81 -0.97
N GLY A 143 -1.96 -2.08 -1.03
CA GLY A 143 -0.58 -2.46 -1.39
C GLY A 143 -0.16 -2.07 -2.82
N LYS A 144 -1.10 -1.72 -3.70
CA LYS A 144 -0.83 -1.23 -5.06
C LYS A 144 -0.98 0.30 -5.20
N LEU A 145 -1.95 0.91 -4.53
CA LEU A 145 -2.29 2.33 -4.68
C LEU A 145 -1.64 3.24 -3.64
N ALA A 146 -1.54 2.78 -2.39
CA ALA A 146 -0.99 3.55 -1.27
C ALA A 146 -0.32 2.60 -0.28
N PRO A 147 0.83 2.00 -0.64
CA PRO A 147 1.53 1.03 0.20
C PRO A 147 1.91 1.60 1.58
N GLU A 148 2.13 2.91 1.65
CA GLU A 148 2.45 3.64 2.88
C GLU A 148 1.29 3.74 3.87
N LEU A 149 0.05 3.53 3.42
CA LEU A 149 -1.16 3.56 4.25
C LEU A 149 -1.67 2.17 4.65
N LEU A 150 -1.00 1.08 4.26
CA LEU A 150 -1.50 -0.28 4.43
C LEU A 150 -1.74 -0.69 5.90
N GLY A 151 -0.99 -0.14 6.84
CA GLY A 151 -1.01 -0.55 8.25
C GLY A 151 -1.79 0.35 9.21
N ALA A 152 -2.41 1.43 8.71
CA ALA A 152 -3.18 2.38 9.52
C ALA A 152 -4.54 1.81 9.93
#